data_AF-A0A0S8GY84-F1
#
_entry.id   AF-A0A0S8GY84-F1
#
_cell.length_a   1.000
_cell.length_b   1.000
_cell.length_c   1.000
_cell.angle_alpha   90.00
_cell.angle_beta   90.00
_cell.angle_gamma   90.00
#
_symmetry.space_group_name_H-M   'P 1'
#
loop_
_entity.id
_entity.type
_entity.pdbx_description
1 polymer ?
#
loop_
_entity_poly.entity_id
_entity_poly.type
_entity_poly.pdbx_seq_one_letter_code
_entity_poly.pdbx_strand_id
1 'polypeptide(L)'
;MAIQVEMTRGATYNLAWMLDHPDVYPPAYSASMVSKGNVVRVFAADKAVYLTNKAIELMGSNGLSPEYHLEKYFRDSKITQTILAGQQVSLYRVIHSYYDYMVQ
;
A
#
# COMPACT_ATOMS: atom_id res chain seq x y z
N MET A 1 5.76 14.61 3.67
CA MET A 1 6.61 13.41 3.73
C MET A 1 6.39 12.64 5.04
N ALA A 2 6.77 13.17 6.21
CA ALA A 2 6.61 12.45 7.49
C ALA A 2 5.16 12.05 7.82
N ILE A 3 4.18 12.95 7.63
CA ILE A 3 2.76 12.68 7.88
C ILE A 3 2.28 11.42 7.13
N GLN A 4 2.68 11.24 5.88
CA GLN A 4 2.24 10.11 5.05
C GLN A 4 2.84 8.79 5.54
N VAL A 5 4.09 8.81 6.01
CA VAL A 5 4.75 7.65 6.63
C VAL A 5 3.99 7.26 7.89
N GLU A 6 3.71 8.21 8.77
CA GLU A 6 2.98 7.95 10.02
C GLU A 6 1.56 7.43 9.78
N MET A 7 0.82 8.01 8.84
CA MET A 7 -0.52 7.52 8.49
C MET A 7 -0.49 6.11 7.89
N THR A 8 0.51 5.82 7.04
CA THR A 8 0.67 4.47 6.44
C THR A 8 1.02 3.44 7.51
N ARG A 9 1.89 3.81 8.45
CA ARG A 9 2.29 3.00 9.60
C ARG A 9 1.09 2.69 10.49
N GLY A 10 0.31 3.71 10.85
CA GLY A 10 -0.93 3.57 11.63
C GLY A 10 -1.96 2.65 10.95
N ALA A 11 -2.20 2.83 9.65
CA ALA A 11 -3.11 1.98 8.89
C ALA A 11 -2.66 0.51 8.84
N THR A 12 -1.34 0.29 8.69
CA THR A 12 -0.75 -1.05 8.66
C THR A 12 -0.89 -1.75 10.00
N TYR A 13 -0.57 -1.07 11.10
CA TYR A 13 -0.71 -1.65 12.44
C TYR A 13 -2.17 -1.87 12.83
N ASN A 14 -3.08 -0.99 12.43
CA ASN A 14 -4.51 -1.21 12.64
C ASN A 14 -5.00 -2.47 11.92
N LEU A 15 -4.58 -2.68 10.67
CA LEU A 15 -4.91 -3.91 9.94
C LEU A 15 -4.30 -5.15 10.59
N ALA A 16 -3.04 -5.10 11.01
CA ALA A 16 -2.38 -6.21 11.69
C ALA A 16 -3.14 -6.59 12.98
N TRP A 17 -3.52 -5.60 13.78
CA TRP A 17 -4.33 -5.81 14.97
C TRP A 17 -5.66 -6.52 14.65
N MET A 18 -6.35 -6.10 13.60
CA MET A 18 -7.61 -6.73 13.18
C MET A 18 -7.43 -8.18 12.72
N LEU A 19 -6.31 -8.50 12.09
CA LEU A 19 -6.01 -9.87 11.63
C LEU A 19 -5.65 -10.80 12.79
N ASP A 20 -5.03 -10.27 13.85
CA ASP A 20 -4.63 -11.04 15.03
C ASP A 20 -5.77 -11.29 16.03
N HIS A 21 -6.92 -10.62 15.88
CA HIS A 21 -8.09 -10.73 16.77
C HIS A 21 -9.34 -11.25 16.04
N PRO A 22 -9.36 -12.54 15.65
CA PRO A 22 -10.49 -13.16 14.94
C PRO A 22 -11.73 -13.36 15.84
N ASP A 23 -11.61 -13.13 17.15
CA ASP A 23 -12.71 -13.13 18.11
C ASP A 23 -13.58 -11.87 18.01
N VAL A 24 -12.98 -10.74 17.66
CA VAL A 24 -13.67 -9.44 17.50
C VAL A 24 -13.94 -9.12 16.03
N TYR A 25 -13.03 -9.50 15.12
CA TYR A 25 -13.10 -9.14 13.71
C TYR A 25 -13.44 -10.34 12.83
N PRO A 26 -14.00 -10.10 11.63
CA PRO A 26 -14.28 -11.17 10.68
C PRO A 26 -13.01 -11.96 10.31
N PRO A 27 -13.15 -13.23 9.88
CA PRO A 27 -12.01 -14.02 9.42
C PRO A 27 -11.20 -13.30 8.35
N ALA A 28 -9.88 -13.52 8.31
CA ALA A 28 -8.97 -12.83 7.40
C ALA A 28 -9.34 -12.95 5.91
N TYR A 29 -9.97 -14.06 5.52
CA TYR A 29 -10.41 -14.34 4.15
C TYR A 29 -11.83 -13.85 3.84
N SER A 30 -12.52 -13.21 4.79
CA SER A 30 -13.82 -12.58 4.52
C SER A 30 -13.66 -11.41 3.54
N ALA A 31 -14.69 -11.16 2.73
CA ALA A 31 -14.65 -10.11 1.71
C ALA A 31 -14.33 -8.72 2.29
N SER A 32 -14.83 -8.42 3.51
CA SER A 32 -14.56 -7.17 4.21
C SER A 32 -13.09 -7.03 4.65
N MET A 33 -12.48 -8.10 5.17
CA MET A 33 -11.07 -8.11 5.58
C MET A 33 -10.13 -8.07 4.39
N VAL A 34 -10.44 -8.83 3.33
CA VAL A 34 -9.69 -8.79 2.07
C VAL A 34 -9.73 -7.38 1.47
N SER A 35 -10.90 -6.73 1.45
CA SER A 35 -11.03 -5.35 0.99
C SER A 35 -10.18 -4.39 1.82
N LYS A 36 -10.29 -4.42 3.15
CA LYS A 36 -9.45 -3.59 4.05
C LYS A 36 -7.95 -3.81 3.81
N GLY A 37 -7.52 -5.06 3.66
CA GLY A 37 -6.13 -5.39 3.34
C GLY A 37 -5.66 -4.75 2.04
N ASN A 38 -6.50 -4.79 1.00
CA ASN A 38 -6.21 -4.15 -0.28
C ASN A 38 -6.21 -2.61 -0.20
N VAL A 39 -7.08 -1.99 0.61
CA VAL A 39 -7.08 -0.54 0.86
C VAL A 39 -5.73 -0.09 1.42
N VAL A 40 -5.29 -0.73 2.51
CA VAL A 40 -4.02 -0.38 3.18
C VAL A 40 -2.85 -0.60 2.24
N ARG A 41 -2.84 -1.72 1.53
CA ARG A 41 -1.80 -2.05 0.55
C ARG A 41 -1.69 -1.01 -0.57
N VAL A 42 -2.80 -0.67 -1.23
CA VAL A 42 -2.81 0.30 -2.34
C VAL A 42 -2.31 1.65 -1.84
N PHE A 43 -2.84 2.11 -0.71
CA PHE A 43 -2.42 3.36 -0.09
C PHE A 43 -0.92 3.37 0.22
N ALA A 44 -0.41 2.33 0.89
CA ALA A 44 1.00 2.24 1.26
C ALA A 44 1.93 2.25 0.03
N ALA A 45 1.60 1.48 -1.01
CA ALA A 45 2.39 1.42 -2.23
C ALA A 45 2.43 2.78 -2.96
N ASP A 46 1.30 3.47 -3.07
CA ASP A 46 1.24 4.81 -3.67
C ASP A 46 2.04 5.84 -2.88
N LYS A 47 1.93 5.81 -1.55
CA LYS A 47 2.71 6.72 -0.71
C LYS A 47 4.20 6.43 -0.77
N ALA A 48 4.62 5.16 -0.84
CA ALA A 48 6.01 4.82 -1.03
C ALA A 48 6.58 5.42 -2.32
N VAL A 49 5.89 5.27 -3.45
CA VAL A 49 6.31 5.85 -4.74
C VAL A 49 6.31 7.37 -4.70
N TYR A 50 5.27 7.99 -4.11
CA TYR A 50 5.23 9.45 -3.97
C TYR A 50 6.40 9.99 -3.15
N LEU A 51 6.70 9.34 -2.01
CA LEU A 51 7.74 9.77 -1.10
C LEU A 51 9.14 9.62 -1.72
N THR A 52 9.42 8.53 -2.43
CA THR A 52 10.70 8.32 -3.10
C THR A 52 10.91 9.30 -4.25
N ASN A 53 9.87 9.60 -5.03
CA ASN A 53 9.94 10.67 -6.04
C ASN A 53 10.28 12.03 -5.41
N LYS A 54 9.59 12.42 -4.32
CA LYS A 54 9.88 13.69 -3.64
C LYS A 54 11.28 13.75 -3.04
N ALA A 55 11.77 12.63 -2.51
CA ALA A 55 13.14 12.57 -2.04
C ALA A 55 14.15 12.77 -3.19
N ILE A 56 13.92 12.17 -4.37
CA ILE A 56 14.80 12.33 -5.53
C ILE A 56 14.77 13.78 -6.02
N GLU A 57 13.59 14.38 -6.14
CA GLU A 57 13.44 15.79 -6.53
C GLU A 57 14.23 16.73 -5.61
N LEU A 58 14.22 16.49 -4.29
CA LEU A 58 14.94 17.30 -3.31
C LEU A 58 16.46 17.10 -3.37
N MET A 59 16.94 15.90 -3.71
CA MET A 59 18.37 15.60 -3.81
C MET A 59 18.96 15.94 -5.19
N GLY A 60 18.13 16.21 -6.19
CA GLY A 60 18.57 16.46 -7.56
C GLY A 60 19.33 15.27 -8.15
N SER A 61 20.47 15.52 -8.82
CA SER A 61 21.30 14.46 -9.42
C SER A 61 21.81 13.43 -8.41
N ASN A 62 22.06 13.85 -7.16
CA ASN A 62 22.51 12.95 -6.10
C ASN A 62 21.45 11.91 -5.72
N GLY A 63 20.17 12.19 -5.96
CA GLY A 63 19.08 11.25 -5.67
C GLY A 63 19.09 9.99 -6.55
N LEU A 64 19.68 10.08 -7.74
CA LEU A 64 19.87 8.94 -8.65
C LEU A 64 21.26 8.32 -8.55
N SER A 65 22.17 8.91 -7.75
CA SER A 65 23.50 8.35 -7.56
C SER A 65 23.44 7.05 -6.72
N PRO A 66 24.14 5.98 -7.13
CA PRO A 66 24.22 4.75 -6.34
C PRO A 66 24.78 4.93 -4.92
N GLU A 67 25.59 5.97 -4.69
CA GLU A 67 26.28 6.25 -3.42
C GLU A 67 25.31 6.57 -2.27
N TYR A 68 24.17 7.19 -2.57
CA TYR A 68 23.18 7.58 -1.55
C TYR A 68 22.00 6.60 -1.44
N HIS A 69 22.01 5.53 -2.24
CA HIS A 69 21.02 4.44 -2.26
C HIS A 69 19.55 4.83 -2.49
N LEU A 70 19.25 6.11 -2.72
CA LEU A 70 17.86 6.56 -2.90
C LEU A 70 17.23 6.00 -4.18
N GLU A 71 18.03 5.85 -5.24
CA GLU A 71 17.62 5.19 -6.49
C GLU A 71 17.07 3.78 -6.24
N LYS A 72 17.66 3.05 -5.27
CA LYS A 72 17.26 1.69 -4.93
C LYS A 72 15.87 1.69 -4.31
N TYR A 73 15.63 2.58 -3.34
CA TYR A 73 14.31 2.71 -2.72
C TYR A 73 13.25 3.12 -3.74
N PHE A 74 13.60 3.98 -4.70
CA PHE A 74 12.69 4.33 -5.79
C PHE A 74 12.32 3.11 -6.64
N ARG A 75 13.29 2.31 -7.10
CA ARG A 75 13.02 1.07 -7.84
C ARG A 75 12.19 0.07 -7.02
N ASP A 76 12.56 -0.16 -5.77
CA ASP A 76 11.87 -1.10 -4.87
C ASP A 76 10.42 -0.68 -4.59
N SER A 77 10.17 0.63 -4.47
CA SER A 77 8.82 1.17 -4.30
C SER A 77 7.92 0.87 -5.51
N LYS A 78 8.46 0.93 -6.73
CA LYS A 78 7.73 0.59 -7.97
C LYS A 78 7.46 -0.91 -8.10
N ILE A 79 8.39 -1.76 -7.65
CA ILE A 79 8.16 -3.22 -7.58
C ILE A 79 6.97 -3.51 -6.65
N THR A 80 6.96 -2.90 -5.46
CA THR A 80 5.87 -3.05 -4.48
C THR A 80 4.52 -2.60 -5.03
N GLN A 81 4.50 -1.54 -5.86
CA GLN A 81 3.28 -1.08 -6.53
C GLN A 81 2.72 -2.08 -7.56
N THR A 82 3.56 -2.90 -8.17
CA THR A 82 3.21 -3.74 -9.33
C THR A 82 3.00 -5.22 -8.97
N ILE A 83 3.50 -5.68 -7.82
CA ILE A 83 3.35 -7.08 -7.38
C ILE A 83 1.85 -7.48 -7.29
N LEU A 84 1.54 -8.78 -7.38
CA LEU A 84 0.16 -9.31 -7.30
C LEU A 84 -0.85 -8.60 -8.23
N ALA A 85 -0.48 -8.43 -9.50
CA ALA A 85 -1.26 -7.74 -10.54
C ALA A 85 -1.51 -6.23 -10.27
N GLY A 86 -0.64 -5.63 -9.45
CA GLY A 86 -0.58 -4.20 -9.20
C GLY A 86 -1.80 -3.63 -8.47
N GLN A 87 -1.99 -2.33 -8.66
CA GLN A 87 -3.04 -1.60 -7.96
C GLN A 87 -4.42 -1.79 -8.55
N GLN A 88 -4.54 -1.97 -9.87
CA GLN A 88 -5.83 -2.11 -10.54
C GLN A 88 -6.63 -3.30 -9.98
N VAL A 89 -6.01 -4.48 -9.90
CA VAL A 89 -6.64 -5.67 -9.31
C VAL A 89 -6.96 -5.47 -7.83
N SER A 90 -6.08 -4.79 -7.08
CA SER A 90 -6.31 -4.50 -5.67
C SER A 90 -7.52 -3.57 -5.48
N LEU A 91 -7.70 -2.56 -6.34
CA LEU A 91 -8.86 -1.67 -6.33
C LEU A 91 -10.16 -2.42 -6.63
N TYR A 92 -10.18 -3.34 -7.60
CA TYR A 92 -11.35 -4.19 -7.83
C TYR A 92 -11.72 -5.01 -6.59
N ARG A 93 -10.72 -5.54 -5.87
CA ARG A 93 -10.93 -6.28 -4.60
C ARG A 93 -11.47 -5.39 -3.47
N VAL A 94 -11.12 -4.10 -3.46
CA VAL A 94 -11.68 -3.13 -2.50
C VAL A 94 -13.16 -2.94 -2.76
N ILE A 95 -13.54 -2.69 -4.01
CA ILE A 95 -14.92 -2.37 -4.39
C ILE A 95 -15.86 -3.57 -4.10
N HIS A 96 -15.36 -4.80 -4.22
CA HIS A 96 -16.15 -6.02 -3.99
C HIS A 96 -16.76 -6.14 -2.57
N SER A 97 -16.24 -5.43 -1.55
CA SER A 97 -16.89 -5.41 -0.23
C SER A 97 -18.00 -4.36 -0.10
N TYR A 98 -18.01 -3.35 -0.97
CA TYR A 98 -18.92 -2.21 -0.89
C TYR A 98 -20.13 -2.38 -1.81
N TYR A 99 -19.96 -3.09 -2.92
CA TYR A 99 -20.99 -3.26 -3.93
C TYR A 99 -21.13 -4.74 -4.28
N ASP A 100 -22.38 -5.20 -4.32
CA ASP A 100 -22.74 -6.56 -4.70
C ASP A 100 -22.84 -6.62 -6.23
N TYR A 101 -21.77 -7.04 -6.90
CA TYR A 101 -21.78 -7.23 -8.35
C TYR A 101 -22.32 -8.62 -8.67
N MET A 102 -23.64 -8.73 -8.79
CA MET A 102 -24.28 -9.88 -9.43
C MET A 102 -24.08 -9.73 -10.94
N VAL A 103 -23.13 -10.47 -11.51
CA VAL A 103 -23.07 -10.66 -12.97
C VAL A 103 -24.29 -11.51 -13.32
N GLN A 104 -25.30 -10.89 -13.94
CA GLN A 104 -26.43 -11.61 -14.56
C GLN A 104 -25.97 -12.41 -15.77
#